data_AF-A0A0A2M7A9-F1
#
_entry.id   AF-A0A0A2M7A9-F1
#
_cell.length_a   1.000
_cell.length_b   1.000
_cell.length_c   1.000
_cell.angle_alpha   90.00
_cell.angle_beta   90.00
_cell.angle_gamma   90.00
#
_symmetry.space_group_name_H-M   'P 1'
#
loop_
_entity.id
_entity.type
_entity.pdbx_description
1 polymer ?
#
loop_
_entity_poly.entity_id
_entity_poly.type
_entity_poly.pdbx_seq_one_letter_code
_entity_poly.pdbx_strand_id
1 'polypeptide(L)'
;MVRNSKYKIAKEKYKKTPYIEPSQLGQLEIISPDTGVIAAKVGDTIHFKIKYNNTLSRLQINTNTNANPEVWKTIKEELIWDEKALAKQKYVDFLKRDDIYTFNYVVTDKNMRYIDVLFELNIVMKFKVAIIK
;
A
#
# COMPACT_ATOMS: atom_id res chain seq x y z
N MET A 1 10.65 19.20 35.52
CA MET A 1 10.20 19.32 34.11
C MET A 1 10.04 17.94 33.48
N VAL A 2 8.83 17.38 33.43
CA VAL A 2 8.55 16.11 32.72
C VAL A 2 7.18 16.22 32.05
N ARG A 3 7.12 16.85 30.86
CA ARG A 3 5.89 16.89 30.04
C ARG A 3 6.11 16.58 28.56
N ASN A 4 7.35 16.35 28.11
CA ASN A 4 7.68 16.27 26.66
C ASN A 4 7.99 14.86 26.10
N SER A 5 8.13 13.79 26.89
CA SER A 5 8.54 12.48 26.33
C SER A 5 7.38 11.69 25.71
N LYS A 6 6.21 11.63 26.36
CA LYS A 6 5.03 10.90 25.84
C LYS A 6 4.57 11.39 24.46
N TYR A 7 4.52 12.70 24.26
CA TYR A 7 4.14 13.30 22.97
C TYR A 7 5.16 13.01 21.85
N LYS A 8 6.45 12.99 22.17
CA LYS A 8 7.51 12.60 21.21
C LYS A 8 7.38 11.14 20.80
N ILE A 9 7.16 10.23 21.76
CA ILE A 9 7.00 8.80 21.48
C ILE A 9 5.74 8.56 20.62
N ALA A 10 4.63 9.21 20.94
CA ALA A 10 3.41 9.11 20.14
C ALA A 10 3.62 9.62 18.71
N LYS A 11 4.25 10.80 18.54
CA LYS A 11 4.52 11.39 17.22
C LYS A 11 5.41 10.51 16.34
N GLU A 12 6.46 9.91 16.91
CA GLU A 12 7.33 9.00 16.18
C GLU A 12 6.62 7.69 15.81
N LYS A 13 5.74 7.17 16.67
CA LYS A 13 4.91 6.01 16.35
C LYS A 13 3.95 6.30 15.19
N TYR A 14 3.27 7.45 15.22
CA TYR A 14 2.36 7.86 14.14
C TYR A 14 3.08 7.98 12.80
N LYS A 15 4.27 8.59 12.75
CA LYS A 15 5.06 8.70 11.51
C LYS A 15 5.46 7.36 10.90
N LYS A 16 5.56 6.32 11.73
CA LYS A 16 5.95 4.97 11.34
C LYS A 16 4.75 4.04 11.15
N THR A 17 3.53 4.53 11.29
CA THR A 17 2.34 3.72 11.01
C THR A 17 2.01 3.86 9.53
N PRO A 18 1.78 2.76 8.80
CA PRO A 18 1.28 2.85 7.44
C PRO A 18 -0.12 3.49 7.44
N TYR A 19 -0.48 4.14 6.35
CA TYR A 19 -1.88 4.50 6.15
C TYR A 19 -2.67 3.22 5.89
N ILE A 20 -3.84 3.11 6.52
CA ILE A 20 -4.84 2.08 6.26
C ILE A 20 -6.15 2.83 6.01
N GLU A 21 -6.85 2.45 4.95
CA GLU A 21 -8.16 2.99 4.62
C GLU A 21 -9.13 2.79 5.80
N PRO A 22 -9.82 3.83 6.31
CA PRO A 22 -10.60 3.74 7.54
C PRO A 22 -11.65 2.62 7.55
N SER A 23 -12.29 2.37 6.41
CA SER A 23 -13.28 1.29 6.26
C SER A 23 -12.68 -0.12 6.45
N GLN A 24 -11.35 -0.24 6.38
CA GLN A 24 -10.62 -1.50 6.42
C GLN A 24 -10.00 -1.80 7.81
N LEU A 25 -9.98 -0.82 8.72
CA LEU A 25 -9.29 -0.94 10.02
C LEU A 25 -9.74 -2.13 10.89
N GLY A 26 -11.01 -2.54 10.79
CA GLY A 26 -11.55 -3.66 11.57
C GLY A 26 -11.30 -5.05 10.97
N GLN A 27 -10.85 -5.10 9.72
CA GLN A 27 -10.74 -6.35 8.94
C GLN A 27 -9.35 -6.58 8.36
N LEU A 28 -8.44 -5.63 8.54
CA LEU A 28 -7.11 -5.64 7.99
C LEU A 28 -6.08 -5.45 9.08
N GLU A 29 -5.11 -6.36 9.13
CA GLU A 29 -3.94 -6.27 10.00
C GLU A 29 -2.68 -6.50 9.17
N ILE A 30 -1.71 -5.58 9.27
CA ILE A 30 -0.43 -5.70 8.57
C ILE A 30 0.53 -6.50 9.47
N ILE A 31 0.95 -7.67 8.99
CA ILE A 31 1.92 -8.53 9.67
C ILE A 31 3.35 -8.18 9.22
N SER A 32 3.53 -7.89 7.92
CA SER A 32 4.79 -7.44 7.33
C SER A 32 4.51 -6.51 6.15
N PRO A 33 5.21 -5.37 6.02
CA PRO A 33 6.25 -4.86 6.92
C PRO A 33 5.73 -4.41 8.29
N ASP A 34 6.57 -4.49 9.33
CA ASP A 34 6.24 -4.10 10.72
C ASP A 34 6.19 -2.57 10.94
N THR A 35 6.57 -1.81 9.92
CA THR A 35 6.61 -0.35 9.89
C THR A 35 6.02 0.19 8.58
N GLY A 36 5.36 1.33 8.67
CA GLY A 36 4.88 2.12 7.54
C GLY A 36 5.98 2.86 6.78
N VAL A 37 7.23 2.83 7.27
CA VAL A 37 8.40 3.38 6.58
C VAL A 37 9.36 2.24 6.26
N ILE A 38 9.42 1.86 4.98
CA ILE A 38 10.24 0.77 4.47
C ILE A 38 11.57 1.36 3.99
N ALA A 39 12.69 0.93 4.57
CA ALA A 39 14.02 1.23 4.05
C ALA A 39 14.43 0.12 3.06
N ALA A 40 14.79 0.48 1.84
CA ALA A 40 15.12 -0.49 0.78
C ALA A 40 16.09 0.10 -0.25
N LYS A 41 16.80 -0.78 -0.96
CA LYS A 41 17.62 -0.47 -2.14
C LYS A 41 16.88 -0.83 -3.43
N VAL A 42 17.30 -0.26 -4.54
CA VAL A 42 16.84 -0.70 -5.86
C VAL A 42 17.27 -2.15 -6.08
N GLY A 43 16.34 -2.99 -6.49
CA GLY A 43 16.51 -4.44 -6.63
C GLY A 43 16.03 -5.25 -5.42
N ASP A 44 15.82 -4.63 -4.26
CA ASP A 44 15.32 -5.33 -3.07
C ASP A 44 13.88 -5.82 -3.30
N THR A 45 13.57 -6.98 -2.74
CA THR A 45 12.20 -7.51 -2.70
C THR A 45 11.61 -7.26 -1.32
N ILE A 46 10.46 -6.59 -1.29
CA ILE A 46 9.66 -6.37 -0.09
C ILE A 46 8.62 -7.48 0.00
N HIS A 47 8.62 -8.19 1.13
CA HIS A 47 7.69 -9.28 1.41
C HIS A 47 6.52 -8.75 2.24
N PHE A 48 5.34 -8.72 1.62
CA PHE A 48 4.10 -8.32 2.29
C PHE A 48 3.39 -9.54 2.86
N LYS A 49 2.91 -9.39 4.09
CA LYS A 49 2.06 -10.36 4.77
C LYS A 49 0.96 -9.59 5.49
N ILE A 50 -0.28 -9.80 5.07
CA ILE A 50 -1.43 -9.05 5.59
C ILE A 50 -2.51 -10.06 5.95
N LYS A 51 -3.06 -9.94 7.16
CA LYS A 51 -4.28 -10.64 7.53
C LYS A 51 -5.47 -9.82 7.08
N TYR A 52 -6.37 -10.44 6.33
CA TYR A 52 -7.55 -9.77 5.80
C TYR A 52 -8.74 -10.73 5.82
N ASN A 53 -9.81 -10.33 6.51
CA ASN A 53 -10.94 -11.22 6.79
C ASN A 53 -11.89 -11.39 5.59
N ASN A 54 -11.75 -10.58 4.54
CA ASN A 54 -12.55 -10.72 3.33
C ASN A 54 -11.77 -11.42 2.22
N THR A 55 -12.49 -11.86 1.20
CA THR A 55 -11.89 -12.42 0.00
C THR A 55 -11.38 -11.31 -0.92
N LEU A 56 -10.09 -11.37 -1.25
CA LEU A 56 -9.47 -10.58 -2.29
C LEU A 56 -9.45 -11.36 -3.61
N SER A 57 -9.92 -10.73 -4.70
CA SER A 57 -9.83 -11.26 -6.06
C SER A 57 -8.71 -10.58 -6.85
N ARG A 58 -8.48 -9.28 -6.59
CA ARG A 58 -7.50 -8.46 -7.31
C ARG A 58 -6.64 -7.65 -6.36
N LEU A 59 -5.33 -7.87 -6.43
CA LEU A 59 -4.33 -7.08 -5.73
C LEU A 59 -3.52 -6.26 -6.73
N GLN A 60 -3.26 -5.01 -6.41
CA GLN A 60 -2.40 -4.16 -7.24
C GLN A 60 -1.45 -3.34 -6.38
N ILE A 61 -0.36 -2.93 -7.01
CA ILE A 61 0.63 -2.07 -6.41
C ILE A 61 0.86 -0.88 -7.31
N ASN A 62 0.69 0.31 -6.74
CA ASN A 62 1.07 1.57 -7.36
C ASN A 62 2.20 2.20 -6.57
N THR A 63 3.03 2.98 -7.26
CA THR A 63 4.06 3.83 -6.66
C THR A 63 4.00 5.21 -7.28
N ASN A 64 4.81 6.15 -6.77
CA ASN A 64 4.90 7.47 -7.38
C ASN A 64 5.54 7.47 -8.78
N THR A 65 6.28 6.42 -9.15
CA THR A 65 6.96 6.33 -10.44
C THR A 65 6.24 5.40 -11.41
N ASN A 66 5.40 4.50 -10.91
CA ASN A 66 4.67 3.54 -11.72
C ASN A 66 3.32 3.24 -11.06
N ALA A 67 2.24 3.68 -11.69
CA ALA A 67 0.89 3.48 -11.22
C ALA A 67 0.01 2.92 -12.34
N ASN A 68 -0.93 2.08 -11.95
CA ASN A 68 -2.03 1.68 -12.82
C ASN A 68 -2.88 2.91 -13.20
N PRO A 69 -3.42 2.97 -14.43
CA PRO A 69 -4.28 4.05 -14.83
C PRO A 69 -5.60 4.02 -14.04
N GLU A 70 -6.14 5.19 -13.71
CA GLU A 70 -7.44 5.29 -13.04
C GLU A 70 -8.56 4.83 -13.97
N VAL A 71 -9.41 3.93 -13.47
CA VAL A 71 -10.55 3.38 -14.23
C VAL A 71 -11.76 4.32 -14.17
N TRP A 72 -11.91 5.06 -13.07
CA TRP A 72 -12.92 6.10 -12.94
C TRP A 72 -12.33 7.45 -13.31
N LYS A 73 -13.01 8.17 -14.21
CA LYS A 73 -12.63 9.53 -14.60
C LYS A 73 -13.78 10.48 -14.33
N THR A 74 -13.48 11.65 -13.77
CA THR A 74 -14.49 12.70 -13.64
C THR A 74 -14.43 13.60 -14.87
N ILE A 75 -15.49 13.60 -15.68
CA ILE A 75 -15.64 14.49 -16.83
C ILE A 75 -16.90 15.31 -16.61
N LYS A 76 -16.76 16.63 -16.47
CA LYS A 76 -17.88 17.55 -16.21
C LYS A 76 -18.77 17.06 -15.06
N GLU A 77 -18.15 16.72 -13.94
CA GLU A 77 -18.82 16.24 -12.70
C GLU A 77 -19.46 14.84 -12.78
N GLU A 78 -19.41 14.18 -13.94
CA GLU A 78 -19.86 12.80 -14.09
C GLU A 78 -18.70 11.81 -13.93
N LEU A 79 -18.95 10.74 -13.17
CA LEU A 79 -18.01 9.63 -13.01
C LEU A 79 -18.18 8.65 -14.18
N ILE A 80 -17.17 8.58 -15.05
CA ILE A 80 -17.18 7.76 -16.26
C ILE A 80 -16.21 6.59 -16.10
N TRP A 81 -16.69 5.40 -16.46
CA TRP A 81 -15.89 4.18 -16.48
C TRP A 81 -15.06 4.08 -17.76
N ASP A 82 -13.74 3.91 -17.62
CA ASP A 82 -12.81 3.76 -18.75
C ASP A 82 -12.36 2.30 -18.92
N GLU A 83 -12.99 1.60 -19.86
CA GLU A 83 -12.64 0.21 -20.21
C GLU A 83 -11.20 0.05 -20.71
N LYS A 84 -10.64 1.08 -21.38
CA LYS A 84 -9.25 1.04 -21.86
C LYS A 84 -8.26 1.14 -20.70
N ALA A 85 -8.60 1.88 -19.65
CA ALA A 85 -7.82 1.90 -18.42
C ALA A 85 -7.95 0.56 -17.67
N LEU A 86 -9.14 -0.04 -17.64
CA LEU A 86 -9.37 -1.35 -17.04
C LEU A 86 -8.53 -2.45 -17.72
N ALA A 87 -8.46 -2.46 -19.04
CA ALA A 87 -7.66 -3.42 -19.80
C ALA A 87 -6.14 -3.29 -19.56
N LYS A 88 -5.69 -2.15 -19.06
CA LYS A 88 -4.27 -1.85 -18.76
C LYS A 88 -3.89 -2.12 -17.31
N GLN A 89 -4.81 -2.57 -16.47
CA GLN A 89 -4.52 -2.88 -15.08
C GLN A 89 -3.51 -4.03 -14.98
N LYS A 90 -2.53 -3.85 -14.11
CA LYS A 90 -1.53 -4.84 -13.72
C LYS A 90 -1.84 -5.30 -12.31
N TYR A 91 -2.11 -6.59 -12.19
CA TYR A 91 -2.35 -7.27 -10.93
C TYR A 91 -1.08 -7.94 -10.45
N VAL A 92 -0.97 -8.09 -9.14
CA VAL A 92 0.13 -8.77 -8.47
C VAL A 92 -0.38 -10.10 -7.97
N ASP A 93 0.35 -11.16 -8.25
CA ASP A 93 0.04 -12.48 -7.73
C ASP A 93 0.20 -12.52 -6.20
N PHE A 94 -0.73 -13.20 -5.55
CA PHE A 94 -0.71 -13.38 -4.11
C PHE A 94 -1.11 -14.81 -3.74
N LEU A 95 -0.70 -15.24 -2.55
CA LEU A 95 -1.11 -16.50 -1.96
C LEU A 95 -1.99 -16.21 -0.74
N LYS A 96 -3.08 -16.99 -0.58
CA LYS A 96 -3.93 -16.96 0.62
C LYS A 96 -3.73 -18.24 1.44
N ARG A 97 -3.46 -18.11 2.73
CA ARG A 97 -3.49 -19.22 3.72
C ARG A 97 -4.03 -18.69 5.05
N ASP A 98 -5.09 -19.29 5.58
CA ASP A 98 -5.69 -18.93 6.88
C ASP A 98 -5.92 -17.41 7.06
N ASP A 99 -6.57 -16.80 6.06
CA ASP A 99 -6.85 -15.35 5.96
C ASP A 99 -5.62 -14.44 5.89
N ILE A 100 -4.44 -15.03 5.69
CA ILE A 100 -3.21 -14.30 5.44
C ILE A 100 -2.93 -14.29 3.94
N TYR A 101 -2.82 -13.08 3.41
CA TYR A 101 -2.40 -12.78 2.05
C TYR A 101 -0.91 -12.45 2.04
N THR A 102 -0.16 -13.15 1.17
CA THR A 102 1.27 -12.91 0.97
C THR A 102 1.56 -12.58 -0.49
N PHE A 103 2.35 -11.54 -0.72
CA PHE A 103 2.80 -11.12 -2.04
C PHE A 103 4.12 -10.37 -1.93
N ASN A 104 4.79 -10.20 -3.07
CA ASN A 104 6.10 -9.58 -3.15
C ASN A 104 6.06 -8.35 -4.05
N TYR A 105 6.93 -7.39 -3.74
CA TYR A 105 7.18 -6.24 -4.62
C TYR A 105 8.67 -5.98 -4.74
N VAL A 106 9.16 -5.84 -5.96
CA VAL A 106 10.57 -5.50 -6.22
C VAL A 106 10.70 -3.99 -6.37
N VAL A 107 11.63 -3.38 -5.64
CA VAL A 107 11.94 -1.96 -5.75
C VAL A 107 12.65 -1.71 -7.07
N THR A 108 12.01 -0.98 -7.99
CA THR A 108 12.54 -0.78 -9.35
C THR A 108 13.18 0.58 -9.59
N ASP A 109 12.88 1.59 -8.78
CA ASP A 109 13.30 2.98 -9.03
C ASP A 109 13.91 3.62 -7.77
N LYS A 110 15.05 4.32 -7.96
CA LYS A 110 15.74 5.07 -6.90
C LYS A 110 14.95 6.29 -6.39
N ASN A 111 13.99 6.75 -7.17
CA ASN A 111 13.11 7.87 -6.85
C ASN A 111 11.78 7.42 -6.24
N MET A 112 11.63 6.13 -5.91
CA MET A 112 10.44 5.62 -5.27
C MET A 112 10.31 6.18 -3.85
N ARG A 113 9.13 6.70 -3.52
CA ARG A 113 8.83 7.40 -2.26
C ARG A 113 7.71 6.74 -1.47
N TYR A 114 6.82 6.02 -2.15
CA TYR A 114 5.73 5.29 -1.51
C TYR A 114 5.34 4.08 -2.34
N ILE A 115 4.67 3.15 -1.66
CA ILE A 115 3.96 2.02 -2.23
C ILE A 115 2.51 2.12 -1.75
N ASP A 116 1.59 2.20 -2.70
CA ASP A 116 0.16 2.05 -2.48
C ASP A 116 -0.23 0.61 -2.79
N VAL A 117 -0.88 -0.06 -1.84
CA VAL A 117 -1.46 -1.39 -2.04
C VAL A 117 -2.95 -1.22 -2.24
N LEU A 118 -3.44 -1.70 -3.38
CA LEU A 118 -4.83 -1.58 -3.77
C LEU A 118 -5.51 -2.95 -3.74
N PHE A 119 -6.71 -2.98 -3.19
CA PHE A 119 -7.64 -4.11 -3.28
C PHE A 119 -8.83 -3.68 -4.13
N GLU A 120 -9.17 -4.48 -5.14
CA GLU A 120 -10.32 -4.21 -6.02
C GLU A 120 -10.31 -2.77 -6.57
N LEU A 121 -9.16 -2.30 -7.09
CA LEU A 121 -8.94 -0.95 -7.63
C LEU A 121 -8.92 0.20 -6.60
N ASN A 122 -9.10 -0.07 -5.31
CA ASN A 122 -9.13 0.96 -4.26
C ASN A 122 -7.86 0.90 -3.41
N ILE A 123 -7.27 2.05 -3.10
CA ILE A 123 -6.12 2.12 -2.18
C ILE A 123 -6.59 1.73 -0.78
N VAL A 124 -5.97 0.68 -0.24
CA VAL A 124 -6.29 0.16 1.09
C VAL A 124 -5.16 0.40 2.07
N MET A 125 -3.92 0.38 1.60
CA MET A 125 -2.75 0.71 2.42
C MET A 125 -1.77 1.58 1.67
N LYS A 126 -1.03 2.41 2.41
CA LYS A 126 0.09 3.16 1.85
C LYS A 126 1.29 3.15 2.81
N PHE A 127 2.44 2.79 2.24
CA PHE A 127 3.72 2.74 2.92
C PHE A 127 4.64 3.81 2.34
N LYS A 128 5.36 4.50 3.20
CA LYS A 128 6.47 5.36 2.79
C LYS A 128 7.69 4.50 2.51
N VAL A 129 8.44 4.86 1.49
CA VAL A 129 9.70 4.19 1.12
C VAL A 129 10.84 5.19 1.27
N ALA A 130 11.89 4.75 1.96
CA ALA A 130 13.14 5.47 2.12
C ALA A 130 14.24 4.71 1.37
N ILE A 131 14.57 5.17 0.17
CA ILE A 131 15.64 4.56 -0.63
C ILE A 131 16.98 4.85 0.03
N ILE A 132 17.68 3.79 0.41
CA ILE A 132 19.05 3.85 0.94
C ILE A 132 20.04 3.65 -0.19
N LYS A 133 21.21 4.29 -0.10
CA LYS A 133 22.29 4.18 -1.08
C LYS A 133 23.06 2.86 -0.91
#